data_AF-A0A1X7F9T9-F1
#
_entry.id   AF-A0A1X7F9T9-F1
#
_cell.length_a   1.000
_cell.length_b   1.000
_cell.length_c   1.000
_cell.angle_alpha   90.00
_cell.angle_beta   90.00
_cell.angle_gamma   90.00
#
_symmetry.space_group_name_H-M   'P 1'
#
loop_
_entity.id
_entity.type
_entity.pdbx_description
1 polymer ?
#
loop_
_entity_poly.entity_id
_entity_poly.type
_entity_poly.pdbx_seq_one_letter_code
_entity_poly.pdbx_strand_id
1 'polypeptide(L)'
;MDEFETFDPALFGLWAERPVYGEGQAMDDAALADEVRGVLLETKSAEGAISPAEELRGLLNEMTVEMRDQFATFRRMRASAEKALTDGDEAAQKLARADMKAATDAMSLIVRTLEKVDGLQRQLARDRELEAERAADEGGYEEAKARFMKLIEERANESAVCLYEAWKRDGPPPWVTELLERKASKPPDSTVGAGEDSEQDIDGFDEIPTRDAADT
;
A
#
# COMPACT_ATOMS: atom_id res chain seq x y z
N MET A 1 1.03 -8.01 33.71
CA MET A 1 0.59 -7.02 32.71
C MET A 1 1.81 -6.86 31.83
N ASP A 2 1.81 -7.50 30.67
CA ASP A 2 3.02 -7.67 29.85
C ASP A 2 3.30 -6.40 29.06
N GLU A 3 4.52 -5.88 29.17
CA GLU A 3 5.02 -4.68 28.48
C GLU A 3 5.16 -4.86 26.95
N PHE A 4 4.81 -6.04 26.42
CA PHE A 4 4.96 -6.40 25.01
C PHE A 4 3.69 -6.18 24.16
N GLU A 5 2.54 -5.87 24.75
CA GLU A 5 1.30 -5.64 23.99
C GLU A 5 1.26 -4.31 23.22
N THR A 6 2.25 -3.43 23.42
CA THR A 6 2.34 -2.12 22.73
C THR A 6 3.43 -2.09 21.65
N PHE A 7 4.12 -3.22 21.42
CA PHE A 7 5.17 -3.28 20.40
C PHE A 7 4.54 -3.52 19.02
N ASP A 8 4.50 -2.46 18.19
CA ASP A 8 4.14 -2.55 16.78
C ASP A 8 5.42 -2.58 15.92
N PRO A 9 5.78 -3.73 15.34
CA PRO A 9 6.98 -3.88 14.52
C PRO A 9 6.92 -3.07 13.22
N ALA A 10 5.72 -2.70 12.73
CA ALA A 10 5.56 -1.96 11.48
C ALA A 10 6.02 -0.49 11.60
N LEU A 11 6.11 0.03 12.83
CA LEU A 11 6.68 1.36 13.12
C LEU A 11 8.21 1.42 12.95
N PHE A 12 8.88 0.26 12.91
CA PHE A 12 10.32 0.15 12.69
C PHE A 12 10.55 -0.34 11.26
N GLY A 13 10.89 0.58 10.34
CA GLY A 13 11.20 0.23 8.95
C GLY A 13 12.25 -0.90 8.84
N LEU A 14 12.19 -1.64 7.73
CA LEU A 14 13.01 -2.84 7.48
C LEU A 14 14.47 -2.64 7.92
N TRP A 15 14.90 -3.43 8.90
CA TRP A 15 16.30 -3.48 9.32
C TRP A 15 17.15 -3.95 8.13
N ALA A 16 18.11 -3.11 7.73
CA ALA A 16 19.12 -3.53 6.79
C ALA A 16 19.89 -4.72 7.39
N GLU A 17 20.06 -5.80 6.62
CA GLU A 17 20.83 -6.99 7.02
C GLU A 17 22.27 -6.65 7.47
N ARG A 18 22.75 -5.43 7.18
CA ARG A 18 24.03 -4.94 7.65
C ARG A 18 23.96 -3.43 7.98
N PRO A 19 24.35 -3.02 9.20
CA PRO A 19 24.43 -1.60 9.55
C PRO A 19 25.42 -0.89 8.63
N VAL A 20 24.97 0.19 7.96
CA VAL A 20 25.83 0.99 7.05
C VAL A 20 26.64 2.05 7.81
N TYR A 21 26.29 2.35 9.06
CA TYR A 21 27.04 3.28 9.91
C TYR A 21 27.21 2.73 11.33
N GLY A 22 28.46 2.56 11.74
CA GLY A 22 28.85 2.27 13.12
C GLY A 22 29.42 0.86 13.32
N GLU A 23 30.59 0.80 13.95
CA GLU A 23 31.18 -0.42 14.54
C GLU A 23 30.35 -0.86 15.77
N GLY A 24 29.05 -1.09 15.57
CA GLY A 24 28.16 -1.64 16.59
C GLY A 24 28.37 -3.15 16.66
N GLN A 25 28.72 -3.64 17.85
CA GLN A 25 28.82 -5.07 18.13
C GLN A 25 27.62 -5.83 17.58
N ALA A 26 27.88 -6.85 16.75
CA ALA A 26 26.87 -7.84 16.42
C ALA A 26 26.37 -8.44 17.74
N MET A 27 25.13 -8.14 18.12
CA MET A 27 24.46 -8.89 19.17
C MET A 27 24.21 -10.29 18.61
N ASP A 28 25.14 -11.21 18.90
CA ASP A 28 25.00 -12.63 18.65
C ASP A 28 24.06 -13.22 19.70
N ASP A 29 22.80 -12.80 19.66
CA ASP A 29 21.76 -13.35 20.52
C ASP A 29 21.09 -14.52 19.79
N ALA A 30 21.68 -15.70 19.94
CA ALA A 30 21.24 -16.92 19.28
C ALA A 30 19.77 -17.30 19.61
N ALA A 31 19.24 -16.83 20.74
CA ALA A 31 17.84 -17.03 21.11
C ALA A 31 16.91 -16.17 20.24
N LEU A 32 17.28 -14.90 20.02
CA LEU A 32 16.52 -13.98 19.16
C LEU A 32 16.65 -14.37 17.68
N ALA A 33 17.77 -14.99 17.29
CA ALA A 33 17.99 -15.42 15.91
C ALA A 33 16.94 -16.44 15.42
N ASP A 34 16.44 -17.30 16.31
CA ASP A 34 15.43 -18.30 15.95
C ASP A 34 14.03 -17.70 15.87
N GLU A 35 13.72 -16.77 16.76
CA GLU A 35 12.47 -16.01 16.76
C GLU A 35 12.38 -15.07 15.55
N VAL A 36 13.48 -14.36 15.22
CA VAL A 36 13.59 -13.56 14.00
C VAL A 36 13.48 -14.44 12.74
N ARG A 37 14.09 -15.63 12.73
CA ARG A 37 13.90 -16.59 11.62
C ARG A 37 12.45 -17.07 11.54
N GLY A 38 11.79 -17.34 12.67
CA GLY A 38 10.37 -17.71 12.73
C GLY A 38 9.47 -16.64 12.14
N VAL A 39 9.63 -15.39 12.59
CA VAL A 39 8.88 -14.23 12.07
C VAL A 39 9.16 -13.99 10.59
N LEU A 40 10.41 -14.14 10.13
CA LEU A 40 10.77 -14.02 8.71
C LEU A 40 10.21 -15.16 7.84
N LEU A 41 10.03 -16.36 8.40
CA LEU A 41 9.43 -17.50 7.71
C LEU A 41 7.91 -17.39 7.68
N GLU A 42 7.29 -16.94 8.77
CA GLU A 42 5.84 -16.71 8.87
C GLU A 42 5.39 -15.57 7.96
N THR A 43 6.16 -14.47 7.88
CA THR A 43 5.90 -13.40 6.91
C THR A 43 6.04 -13.89 5.47
N LYS A 44 7.05 -14.70 5.15
CA LYS A 44 7.19 -15.34 3.82
C LYS A 44 6.09 -16.37 3.51
N SER A 45 5.53 -17.04 4.52
CA SER A 45 4.41 -17.97 4.32
C SER A 45 3.05 -17.27 4.24
N ALA A 46 2.88 -16.12 4.90
CA ALA A 46 1.73 -15.25 4.71
C ALA A 46 1.78 -14.53 3.35
N GLU A 47 2.98 -14.25 2.84
CA GLU A 47 3.29 -13.70 1.52
C GLU A 47 3.59 -14.85 0.52
N GLY A 48 2.78 -15.90 0.55
CA GLY A 48 3.05 -17.20 -0.12
C GLY A 48 3.10 -17.21 -1.65
N ALA A 49 3.05 -16.05 -2.31
CA ALA A 49 3.38 -15.89 -3.71
C ALA A 49 4.05 -14.54 -3.87
N ILE A 50 5.36 -14.53 -4.17
CA ILE A 50 6.04 -13.31 -4.65
C ILE A 50 5.17 -12.80 -5.79
N SER A 51 4.70 -11.55 -5.68
CA SER A 51 3.82 -11.02 -6.71
C SER A 51 4.59 -10.98 -8.05
N PRO A 52 3.94 -11.19 -9.20
CA PRO A 52 4.61 -11.07 -10.50
C PRO A 52 5.33 -9.71 -10.69
N ALA A 53 4.84 -8.66 -10.02
CA ALA A 53 5.46 -7.34 -9.99
C ALA A 53 6.79 -7.31 -9.20
N GLU A 54 6.89 -8.07 -8.11
CA GLU A 54 8.11 -8.21 -7.32
C GLU A 54 9.16 -9.07 -8.03
N GLU A 55 8.75 -10.14 -8.71
CA GLU A 55 9.63 -10.93 -9.57
C GLU A 55 10.22 -10.07 -10.69
N LEU A 56 9.37 -9.28 -11.38
CA LEU A 56 9.80 -8.36 -12.42
C LEU A 56 10.78 -7.31 -11.88
N ARG A 57 10.53 -6.76 -10.68
CA ARG A 57 11.44 -5.81 -10.03
C ARG A 57 12.79 -6.45 -9.73
N GLY A 58 12.81 -7.69 -9.24
CA GLY A 58 14.04 -8.47 -9.03
C GLY A 58 14.83 -8.61 -10.32
N LEU A 59 14.18 -9.03 -11.40
CA LEU A 59 14.80 -9.17 -12.72
C LEU A 59 15.37 -7.84 -13.25
N LEU A 60 14.64 -6.74 -13.12
CA LEU A 60 15.10 -5.40 -13.54
C LEU A 60 16.34 -4.95 -12.76
N ASN A 61 16.43 -5.31 -11.47
CA ASN A 61 17.60 -5.03 -10.65
C ASN A 61 18.81 -5.86 -11.08
N GLU A 62 18.63 -7.17 -11.28
CA GLU A 62 19.69 -8.06 -11.78
C GLU A 62 20.22 -7.57 -13.13
N MET A 63 19.32 -7.22 -14.04
CA MET A 63 19.70 -6.69 -15.35
C MET A 63 20.46 -5.35 -15.23
N THR A 64 20.11 -4.50 -14.26
CA THR A 64 20.84 -3.25 -13.99
C THR A 64 22.26 -3.52 -13.46
N VAL A 65 22.43 -4.51 -12.58
CA VAL A 65 23.75 -4.93 -12.09
C VAL A 65 24.60 -5.45 -13.24
N GLU A 66 24.06 -6.36 -14.04
CA GLU A 66 24.74 -6.93 -15.20
C GLU A 66 25.13 -5.85 -16.23
N MET A 67 24.24 -4.90 -16.53
CA MET A 67 24.54 -3.79 -17.43
C MET A 67 25.65 -2.87 -16.90
N ARG A 68 25.75 -2.68 -15.58
CA ARG A 68 26.86 -1.91 -14.98
C ARG A 68 28.20 -2.61 -15.17
N ASP A 69 28.24 -3.93 -15.05
CA ASP A 69 29.44 -4.72 -15.28
C ASP A 69 29.86 -4.74 -16.76
N GLN A 70 28.88 -4.82 -17.66
CA GLN A 70 29.10 -4.67 -19.11
C GLN A 70 29.63 -3.26 -19.43
N PHE A 71 29.06 -2.21 -18.83
CA PHE A 71 29.52 -0.83 -19.02
C PHE A 71 30.97 -0.66 -18.54
N ALA A 72 31.33 -1.22 -17.39
CA ALA A 72 32.70 -1.22 -16.90
C ALA A 72 33.67 -1.96 -17.84
N THR A 73 33.20 -3.02 -18.50
CA THR A 73 33.96 -3.78 -19.49
C THR A 73 34.18 -2.99 -20.78
N PHE A 74 33.15 -2.36 -21.34
CA PHE A 74 33.29 -1.50 -22.52
C PHE A 74 34.17 -0.26 -22.24
N ARG A 75 34.09 0.30 -21.02
CA ARG A 75 34.99 1.38 -20.60
C ARG A 75 36.46 0.94 -20.60
N ARG A 76 36.76 -0.27 -20.13
CA ARG A 76 38.11 -0.86 -20.18
C ARG A 76 38.55 -1.12 -21.62
N MET A 77 37.66 -1.66 -22.46
CA MET A 77 37.93 -1.91 -23.88
C MET A 77 38.30 -0.61 -24.60
N ARG A 78 37.51 0.46 -24.39
CA ARG A 78 37.79 1.79 -24.95
C ARG A 78 39.16 2.33 -24.50
N ALA A 79 39.49 2.24 -23.21
CA ALA A 79 40.79 2.68 -22.70
C ALA A 79 41.96 1.87 -23.29
N SER A 80 41.77 0.57 -23.56
CA SER A 80 42.78 -0.26 -24.22
C SER A 80 42.96 0.10 -25.69
N ALA A 81 41.86 0.37 -26.41
CA ALA A 81 41.89 0.80 -27.80
C ALA A 81 42.55 2.19 -27.93
N GLU A 82 42.30 3.11 -27.00
CA GLU A 82 42.96 4.42 -26.95
C GLU A 82 44.50 4.29 -26.83
N LYS A 83 45.01 3.30 -26.08
CA LYS A 83 46.45 3.02 -26.01
C LYS A 83 46.99 2.38 -27.29
N ALA A 84 46.24 1.46 -27.89
CA ALA A 84 46.62 0.84 -29.15
C ALA A 84 46.70 1.84 -30.32
N LEU A 85 45.97 2.96 -30.22
CA LEU A 85 46.05 4.05 -31.20
C LEU A 85 47.36 4.83 -31.15
N THR A 86 48.05 4.90 -30.01
CA THR A 86 49.32 5.62 -29.88
C THR A 86 50.52 4.74 -30.20
N ASP A 87 50.46 3.45 -29.87
CA ASP A 87 51.64 2.58 -29.83
C ASP A 87 51.65 1.50 -30.94
N GLY A 88 50.57 1.38 -31.72
CA GLY A 88 50.37 0.31 -32.71
C GLY A 88 50.80 0.65 -34.14
N ASP A 89 50.96 -0.38 -34.98
CA ASP A 89 51.12 -0.24 -36.43
C ASP A 89 49.82 0.22 -37.12
N GLU A 90 49.86 0.55 -38.42
CA GLU A 90 48.69 1.08 -39.14
C GLU A 90 47.47 0.13 -39.10
N ALA A 91 47.71 -1.19 -39.09
CA ALA A 91 46.64 -2.19 -39.03
C ALA A 91 46.02 -2.23 -37.61
N ALA A 92 46.85 -2.21 -36.57
CA ALA A 92 46.45 -2.15 -35.18
C ALA A 92 45.69 -0.85 -34.87
N GLN A 93 46.13 0.29 -35.42
CA GLN A 93 45.43 1.56 -35.28
C GLN A 93 44.04 1.53 -35.95
N LYS A 94 43.90 0.90 -37.12
CA LYS A 94 42.58 0.74 -37.78
C LYS A 94 41.64 -0.12 -36.94
N LEU A 95 42.14 -1.24 -36.40
CA LEU A 95 41.37 -2.10 -35.50
C LEU A 95 40.95 -1.34 -34.24
N ALA A 96 41.88 -0.60 -33.62
CA ALA A 96 41.60 0.18 -32.41
C ALA A 96 40.55 1.29 -32.62
N ARG A 97 40.50 1.92 -33.81
CA ARG A 97 39.42 2.88 -34.15
C ARG A 97 38.06 2.18 -34.25
N ALA A 98 38.01 0.98 -34.82
CA ALA A 98 36.78 0.20 -34.90
C ALA A 98 36.31 -0.22 -33.50
N ASP A 99 37.21 -0.69 -32.65
CA ASP A 99 36.90 -1.09 -31.27
C ASP A 99 36.43 0.10 -30.42
N MET A 100 37.08 1.26 -30.54
CA MET A 100 36.65 2.49 -29.84
C MET A 100 35.22 2.88 -30.24
N LYS A 101 34.90 2.80 -31.54
CA LYS A 101 33.56 3.11 -32.05
C LYS A 101 32.54 2.11 -31.51
N ALA A 102 32.81 0.82 -31.65
CA ALA A 102 31.93 -0.24 -31.15
C ALA A 102 31.69 -0.13 -29.64
N ALA A 103 32.74 0.15 -28.85
CA ALA A 103 32.62 0.38 -27.42
C ALA A 103 31.70 1.57 -27.10
N THR A 104 31.86 2.67 -27.83
CA THR A 104 31.09 3.90 -27.60
C THR A 104 29.61 3.72 -27.98
N ASP A 105 29.33 3.02 -29.08
CA ASP A 105 27.97 2.70 -29.51
C ASP A 105 27.29 1.76 -28.49
N ALA A 106 28.01 0.74 -28.01
CA ALA A 106 27.52 -0.18 -26.96
C ALA A 106 27.25 0.53 -25.64
N MET A 107 28.16 1.41 -25.18
CA MET A 107 27.94 2.23 -23.99
C MET A 107 26.69 3.11 -24.12
N SER A 108 26.48 3.71 -25.29
CA SER A 108 25.30 4.56 -25.55
C SER A 108 23.98 3.75 -25.51
N LEU A 109 24.02 2.51 -26.01
CA LEU A 109 22.88 1.59 -25.94
C LEU A 109 22.59 1.17 -24.49
N ILE A 110 23.63 0.89 -23.69
CA ILE A 110 23.49 0.55 -22.26
C ILE A 110 22.86 1.71 -21.50
N VAL A 111 23.31 2.95 -21.70
CA VAL A 111 22.72 4.11 -21.01
C VAL A 111 21.24 4.26 -21.35
N ARG A 112 20.87 4.17 -22.63
CA ARG A 112 19.46 4.25 -23.06
C ARG A 112 18.58 3.14 -22.48
N THR A 113 19.14 1.95 -22.32
CA THR A 113 18.41 0.81 -21.74
C THR A 113 18.25 0.98 -20.23
N LEU A 114 19.27 1.48 -19.52
CA LEU A 114 19.18 1.83 -18.10
C LEU A 114 18.14 2.94 -17.84
N GLU A 115 18.06 3.96 -18.69
CA GLU A 115 17.03 5.00 -18.60
C GLU A 115 15.61 4.41 -18.70
N LYS A 116 15.41 3.43 -19.59
CA LYS A 116 14.11 2.73 -19.71
C LYS A 116 13.81 1.88 -18.49
N VAL A 117 14.80 1.19 -17.95
CA VAL A 117 14.65 0.38 -16.73
C VAL A 117 14.29 1.26 -15.54
N ASP A 118 14.96 2.40 -15.36
CA ASP A 118 14.63 3.37 -14.31
C ASP A 118 13.17 3.85 -14.46
N GLY A 119 12.75 4.17 -15.68
CA GLY A 119 11.35 4.52 -15.97
C GLY A 119 10.35 3.43 -15.57
N LEU A 120 10.64 2.17 -15.90
CA LEU A 120 9.81 1.02 -15.53
C LEU A 120 9.77 0.80 -14.02
N GLN A 121 10.90 0.94 -13.32
CA GLN A 121 10.97 0.79 -11.87
C GLN A 121 10.17 1.89 -11.15
N ARG A 122 10.23 3.14 -11.63
CA ARG A 122 9.38 4.24 -11.13
C ARG A 122 7.90 3.99 -11.38
N GLN A 123 7.56 3.37 -12.50
CA GLN A 123 6.18 2.99 -12.79
C GLN A 123 5.69 1.90 -11.83
N LEU A 124 6.45 0.81 -11.67
CA LEU A 124 6.11 -0.26 -10.74
C LEU A 124 5.99 0.23 -9.29
N ALA A 125 6.82 1.19 -8.87
CA ALA A 125 6.70 1.81 -7.55
C ALA A 125 5.36 2.54 -7.37
N ARG A 126 4.95 3.33 -8.38
CA ARG A 126 3.64 4.02 -8.38
C ARG A 126 2.48 3.03 -8.43
N ASP A 127 2.59 1.98 -9.24
CA ASP A 127 1.55 0.96 -9.36
C ASP A 127 1.32 0.27 -8.00
N ARG A 128 2.40 -0.04 -7.26
CA ARG A 128 2.32 -0.57 -5.89
C ARG A 128 1.66 0.40 -4.91
N GLU A 129 2.00 1.69 -4.98
CA GLU A 129 1.37 2.71 -4.13
C GLU A 129 -0.14 2.80 -4.41
N LEU A 130 -0.55 2.79 -5.68
CA LEU A 130 -1.95 2.82 -6.09
C LEU A 130 -2.71 1.54 -5.73
N GLU A 131 -2.06 0.37 -5.76
CA GLU A 131 -2.64 -0.88 -5.29
C GLU A 131 -2.81 -0.89 -3.77
N ALA A 132 -1.84 -0.37 -3.03
CA ALA A 132 -1.94 -0.23 -1.58
C ALA A 132 -3.06 0.75 -1.18
N GLU A 133 -3.19 1.87 -1.89
CA GLU A 133 -4.28 2.84 -1.69
C GLU A 133 -5.65 2.18 -1.95
N ARG A 134 -5.81 1.49 -3.08
CA ARG A 134 -7.05 0.75 -3.40
C ARG A 134 -7.38 -0.33 -2.38
N ALA A 135 -6.40 -1.11 -1.93
CA ALA A 135 -6.61 -2.12 -0.91
C ALA A 135 -7.01 -1.52 0.45
N ALA A 136 -6.43 -0.36 0.80
CA ALA A 136 -6.79 0.37 2.01
C ALA A 136 -8.22 0.94 1.92
N ASP A 137 -8.62 1.47 0.77
CA ASP A 137 -9.96 1.99 0.53
C ASP A 137 -11.03 0.89 0.53
N GLU A 138 -10.77 -0.24 -0.14
CA GLU A 138 -11.72 -1.36 -0.25
C GLU A 138 -11.86 -2.15 1.06
N GLY A 139 -10.77 -2.36 1.81
CA GLY A 139 -10.77 -3.16 3.03
C GLY A 139 -11.00 -2.35 4.31
N GLY A 140 -10.34 -1.20 4.43
CA GLY A 140 -10.21 -0.51 5.71
C GLY A 140 -11.47 0.21 6.18
N TYR A 141 -12.20 0.84 5.26
CA TYR A 141 -13.35 1.68 5.64
C TYR A 141 -14.57 0.86 6.08
N GLU A 142 -15.00 -0.11 5.28
CA GLU A 142 -16.18 -0.91 5.61
C GLU A 142 -15.93 -1.86 6.79
N GLU A 143 -14.71 -2.39 6.95
CA GLU A 143 -14.36 -3.19 8.12
C GLU A 143 -14.33 -2.33 9.41
N ALA A 144 -13.74 -1.14 9.37
CA ALA A 144 -13.75 -0.22 10.50
C ALA A 144 -15.19 0.18 10.88
N LYS A 145 -16.04 0.49 9.89
CA LYS A 145 -17.45 0.81 10.08
C LYS A 145 -18.22 -0.34 10.71
N ALA A 146 -18.03 -1.58 10.22
CA ALA A 146 -18.67 -2.75 10.80
C ALA A 146 -18.26 -2.96 12.27
N ARG A 147 -16.98 -2.77 12.59
CA ARG A 147 -16.47 -2.83 13.96
C ARG A 147 -17.10 -1.76 14.85
N PHE A 148 -17.21 -0.53 14.37
CA PHE A 148 -17.86 0.56 15.12
C PHE A 148 -19.34 0.28 15.36
N MET A 149 -20.07 -0.21 14.36
CA MET A 149 -21.48 -0.57 14.51
C MET A 149 -21.66 -1.66 15.56
N LYS A 150 -20.83 -2.70 15.53
CA LYS A 150 -20.85 -3.77 16.55
C LYS A 150 -20.59 -3.23 17.96
N LEU A 151 -19.61 -2.33 18.13
CA LEU A 151 -19.32 -1.72 19.42
C LEU A 151 -20.48 -0.86 19.94
N ILE A 152 -21.15 -0.13 19.04
CA ILE A 152 -22.35 0.66 19.36
C ILE A 152 -23.47 -0.27 19.79
N GLU A 153 -23.71 -1.38 19.08
CA GLU A 153 -24.73 -2.36 19.42
C GLU A 153 -24.46 -3.01 20.78
N GLU A 154 -23.22 -3.44 21.04
CA GLU A 154 -22.81 -3.99 22.34
C GLU A 154 -23.06 -2.98 23.46
N ARG A 155 -22.62 -1.73 23.28
CA ARG A 155 -22.81 -0.67 24.27
C ARG A 155 -24.27 -0.29 24.47
N ALA A 156 -25.05 -0.26 23.41
CA ALA A 156 -26.48 -0.01 23.45
C ALA A 156 -27.21 -1.12 24.20
N ASN A 157 -26.81 -2.38 23.98
CA ASN A 157 -27.38 -3.54 24.65
C ASN A 157 -27.03 -3.55 26.15
N GLU A 158 -25.77 -3.27 26.53
CA GLU A 158 -25.38 -3.07 27.93
C GLU A 158 -26.22 -1.98 28.61
N SER A 159 -26.38 -0.85 27.92
CA SER A 159 -27.16 0.28 28.43
C SER A 159 -28.64 -0.07 28.57
N ALA A 160 -29.20 -0.80 27.61
CA ALA A 160 -30.58 -1.27 27.64
C ALA A 160 -30.84 -2.23 28.81
N VAL A 161 -29.91 -3.16 29.08
CA VAL A 161 -30.00 -4.07 30.23
C VAL A 161 -29.99 -3.28 31.54
N CYS A 162 -29.04 -2.35 31.72
CA CYS A 162 -28.99 -1.50 32.91
C CYS A 162 -30.26 -0.66 33.09
N LEU A 163 -30.78 -0.06 32.01
CA LEU A 163 -32.01 0.73 32.05
C LEU A 163 -33.23 -0.14 32.36
N TYR A 164 -33.29 -1.37 31.84
CA TYR A 164 -34.37 -2.31 32.12
C TYR A 164 -34.37 -2.79 33.58
N GLU A 165 -33.19 -3.02 34.15
CA GLU A 165 -33.07 -3.35 35.57
C GLU A 165 -33.47 -2.18 36.48
N ALA A 166 -33.03 -0.96 36.14
CA ALA A 166 -33.46 0.25 36.83
C ALA A 166 -34.98 0.44 36.74
N TRP A 167 -35.56 0.19 35.55
CA TRP A 167 -37.00 0.24 35.32
C TRP A 167 -37.78 -0.76 36.18
N LYS A 168 -37.28 -2.00 36.32
CA LYS A 168 -37.88 -3.00 37.21
C LYS A 168 -37.86 -2.58 38.67
N ARG A 169 -36.82 -1.88 39.12
CA ARG A 169 -36.64 -1.48 40.51
C ARG A 169 -37.47 -0.24 40.85
N ASP A 170 -37.40 0.78 39.99
CA ASP A 170 -37.85 2.14 40.32
C ASP A 170 -39.12 2.55 39.54
N GLY A 171 -39.58 1.70 38.60
CA GLY A 171 -40.70 2.00 37.70
C GLY A 171 -40.29 2.85 36.48
N PRO A 172 -41.24 3.20 35.60
CA PRO A 172 -40.98 3.99 34.39
C PRO A 172 -40.30 5.33 34.69
N PRO A 173 -39.21 5.68 33.97
CA PRO A 173 -38.62 7.00 34.08
C PRO A 173 -39.65 8.11 33.80
N PRO A 174 -39.50 9.30 34.40
CA PRO A 174 -40.45 10.40 34.27
C PRO A 174 -40.74 10.82 32.83
N TRP A 175 -39.74 10.73 31.95
CA TRP A 175 -39.88 11.06 30.54
C TRP A 175 -40.65 10.00 29.75
N VAL A 176 -40.62 8.73 30.20
CA VAL A 176 -41.42 7.65 29.60
C VAL A 176 -42.88 7.79 30.01
N THR A 177 -43.16 8.15 31.26
CA THR A 177 -44.53 8.44 31.72
C THR A 177 -45.11 9.64 30.99
N GLU A 178 -44.36 10.73 30.84
CA GLU A 178 -44.83 11.92 30.11
C GLU A 178 -45.08 11.61 28.62
N LEU A 179 -44.24 10.77 28.00
CA LEU A 179 -44.43 10.33 26.62
C LEU A 179 -45.68 9.45 26.45
N LEU A 180 -45.92 8.54 27.39
CA LEU A 180 -47.12 7.69 27.40
C LEU A 180 -48.39 8.52 27.61
N GLU A 181 -48.36 9.53 28.47
CA GLU A 181 -49.45 10.48 28.66
C GLU A 181 -49.71 11.33 27.41
N ARG A 182 -48.67 11.83 26.75
CA ARG A 182 -48.79 12.52 25.45
C ARG A 182 -49.38 11.62 24.36
N LYS A 183 -48.99 10.34 24.33
CA LYS A 183 -49.50 9.36 23.37
C LYS A 183 -50.94 8.94 23.67
N ALA A 184 -51.32 8.87 24.95
CA ALA A 184 -52.68 8.62 25.41
C ALA A 184 -53.60 9.84 25.21
N SER A 185 -53.05 11.05 25.24
CA SER A 185 -53.78 12.30 24.99
C SER A 185 -53.94 12.63 23.51
N LYS A 186 -53.33 11.86 22.60
CA LYS A 186 -53.58 11.93 21.16
C LYS A 186 -54.76 10.99 20.83
N PRO A 187 -55.95 11.50 20.46
CA PRO A 187 -57.08 10.64 20.10
C PRO A 187 -56.73 9.81 18.84
N PRO A 188 -57.31 8.61 18.65
CA PRO A 188 -57.23 7.92 17.38
C PRO A 188 -57.91 8.80 16.34
N ASP A 189 -57.15 9.23 15.34
CA ASP A 189 -57.71 9.91 14.18
C ASP A 189 -58.54 8.89 13.40
N SER A 190 -59.83 8.82 13.73
CA SER A 190 -60.83 8.14 12.94
C SER A 190 -61.26 9.08 11.82
N THR A 191 -60.52 9.06 10.72
CA THR A 191 -61.06 9.46 9.42
C THR A 191 -60.71 8.39 8.38
N VAL A 192 -61.57 7.37 8.32
CA VAL A 192 -61.87 6.71 7.03
C VAL A 192 -62.84 7.66 6.33
N GLY A 193 -62.44 8.20 5.18
CA GLY A 193 -63.32 9.04 4.37
C GLY A 193 -62.65 9.69 3.17
N ALA A 194 -62.58 8.90 2.08
CA ALA A 194 -62.58 9.32 0.67
C ALA A 194 -61.41 10.20 0.17
N GLY A 195 -60.78 9.71 -0.91
CA GLY A 195 -59.58 10.30 -1.48
C GLY A 195 -59.85 11.53 -2.34
N GLU A 196 -58.75 12.17 -2.71
CA GLU A 196 -58.59 12.87 -3.97
C GLU A 196 -57.09 12.90 -4.29
N ASP A 197 -56.81 12.62 -5.55
CA ASP A 197 -55.50 12.37 -6.13
C ASP A 197 -54.51 13.51 -5.92
N SER A 198 -53.25 13.17 -5.68
CA SER A 198 -52.11 14.02 -5.99
C SER A 198 -50.91 13.12 -6.25
N GLU A 199 -50.78 12.70 -7.51
CA GLU A 199 -49.49 12.41 -8.12
C GLU A 199 -48.53 13.55 -7.78
N GLN A 200 -47.49 13.26 -7.01
CA GLN A 200 -46.25 14.02 -7.09
C GLN A 200 -45.12 13.03 -7.32
N ASP A 201 -44.67 13.10 -8.56
CA ASP A 201 -43.53 12.43 -9.17
C ASP A 201 -42.30 12.47 -8.25
N ILE A 202 -41.82 11.29 -7.90
CA ILE A 202 -40.46 11.06 -7.44
C ILE A 202 -39.57 10.81 -8.66
N ASP A 203 -39.38 11.85 -9.47
CA ASP A 203 -38.26 11.91 -10.42
C ASP A 203 -37.17 12.80 -9.81
N GLY A 204 -36.19 12.12 -9.22
CA GLY A 204 -35.02 12.72 -8.59
C GLY A 204 -33.88 11.71 -8.49
N PHE A 205 -33.77 10.85 -9.49
CA PHE A 205 -32.59 10.05 -9.74
C PHE A 205 -31.94 10.63 -11.00
N ASP A 206 -31.06 11.62 -10.83
CA ASP A 206 -30.17 12.03 -11.90
C ASP A 206 -28.76 12.29 -11.34
N GLU A 207 -27.88 11.39 -11.75
CA GLU A 207 -26.52 11.63 -12.21
C GLU A 207 -25.60 12.49 -11.33
N ILE A 208 -24.70 11.78 -10.64
CA ILE A 208 -23.38 12.28 -10.26
C ILE A 208 -22.64 12.64 -11.57
N PRO A 209 -22.29 13.91 -11.83
CA PRO A 209 -21.50 14.24 -13.00
C PRO A 209 -20.04 13.89 -12.71
N THR A 210 -19.54 12.92 -13.47
CA THR A 210 -18.13 12.67 -13.71
C THR A 210 -17.41 13.95 -14.14
N ARG A 211 -16.27 14.19 -13.48
CA ARG A 211 -15.22 15.13 -13.89
C ARG A 211 -14.82 14.87 -15.34
N ASP A 212 -14.78 15.93 -16.16
CA ASP A 212 -13.92 15.92 -17.34
C ASP A 212 -13.13 17.22 -17.45
N ALA A 213 -11.91 17.04 -17.95
CA ALA A 213 -10.84 18.01 -18.03
C ALA A 213 -11.06 19.03 -19.16
N ALA A 214 -10.57 20.27 -18.96
CA ALA A 214 -10.16 21.14 -20.05
C ALA A 214 -9.16 22.21 -19.55
N ASP A 215 -7.97 22.15 -20.12
CA ASP A 215 -7.08 23.25 -20.51
C ASP A 215 -6.83 24.42 -19.55
N THR A 216 -5.62 24.45 -18.98
CA THR A 216 -4.68 25.57 -19.17
C THR A 216 -3.24 25.08 -19.03
#